data_AF-A0A7L0MQS6-F1
#
_entry.id   AF-A0A7L0MQS6-F1
#
_cell.length_a   1.000
_cell.length_b   1.000
_cell.length_c   1.000
_cell.angle_alpha   90.00
_cell.angle_beta   90.00
_cell.angle_gamma   90.00
#
_symmetry.space_group_name_H-M   'P 1'
#
loop_
_entity.id
_entity.type
_entity.pdbx_description
1 polymer ?
#
loop_
_entity_poly.entity_id
_entity_poly.type
_entity_poly.pdbx_seq_one_letter_code
_entity_poly.pdbx_strand_id
1 'polypeptide(L)' 'LHEYPTNNMVTGYASARDMRKYIGELHDFIPGTSGYAAYWIKQKITIYGNVKTRMKRK' A
#
# COMPACT_ATOMS: atom_id res chain seq x y z
N LEU A 1 10.52 -17.25 -43.92
CA LEU A 1 9.74 -16.91 -42.71
C LEU A 1 10.22 -17.85 -41.61
N HIS A 2 10.87 -17.36 -40.55
CA HIS A 2 11.28 -18.23 -39.43
C HIS A 2 10.05 -18.47 -38.55
N GLU A 3 9.63 -19.72 -38.44
CA GLU A 3 8.45 -20.13 -37.67
C GLU A 3 8.83 -20.08 -36.19
N TYR A 4 8.38 -19.03 -35.49
CA TYR A 4 8.54 -18.96 -34.05
C TYR A 4 7.76 -20.11 -33.41
N PRO A 5 8.32 -20.83 -32.42
CA PRO A 5 7.59 -21.89 -31.75
C PRO A 5 6.31 -21.29 -31.15
N THR A 6 5.18 -21.76 -31.64
CA THR A 6 3.83 -21.23 -31.37
C THR A 6 3.41 -21.41 -29.92
N ASN A 7 4.22 -22.09 -29.11
CA ASN A 7 3.90 -22.46 -27.76
C ASN A 7 5.09 -22.27 -26.81
N ASN A 8 5.15 -21.09 -26.19
CA ASN A 8 6.04 -20.77 -25.06
C ASN A 8 5.44 -21.16 -23.69
N MET A 9 4.39 -21.99 -23.65
CA MET A 9 3.81 -22.39 -22.36
C MET A 9 4.78 -23.30 -21.62
N VAL A 10 5.38 -22.78 -20.55
CA VAL A 10 6.26 -23.55 -19.67
C VAL A 10 5.42 -24.54 -18.86
N THR A 11 5.59 -25.82 -19.16
CA THR A 11 4.94 -26.94 -18.44
C THR A 11 5.76 -27.33 -17.21
N GLY A 12 5.10 -27.77 -16.13
CA GLY A 12 5.77 -28.35 -14.94
C GLY A 12 5.71 -27.51 -13.67
N TYR A 13 5.11 -26.32 -13.70
CA TYR A 13 4.81 -25.57 -12.49
C TYR A 13 3.52 -26.08 -11.83
N ALA A 14 3.52 -26.10 -10.50
CA ALA A 14 2.33 -26.41 -9.73
C ALA A 14 1.21 -25.40 -10.04
N SER A 15 -0.01 -25.89 -10.21
CA SER A 15 -1.17 -25.03 -10.42
C SER A 15 -1.48 -24.25 -9.15
N ALA A 16 -1.82 -22.96 -9.28
CA ALA A 16 -2.32 -22.17 -8.16
C ALA A 16 -3.61 -22.76 -7.52
N ARG A 17 -4.29 -23.67 -8.23
CA ARG A 17 -5.43 -24.43 -7.70
C ARG A 17 -5.01 -25.47 -6.66
N ASP A 18 -3.81 -26.01 -6.78
CA ASP A 18 -3.29 -27.09 -5.93
C ASP A 18 -2.57 -26.55 -4.69
N MET A 19 -2.31 -25.24 -4.65
CA MET A 19 -1.65 -24.57 -3.54
C MET A 19 -2.63 -24.30 -2.39
N ARG A 20 -2.13 -24.36 -1.14
CA ARG A 20 -2.89 -23.93 0.04
C ARG A 20 -3.20 -22.43 -0.07
N LYS A 21 -4.46 -22.07 0.19
CA LYS A 21 -4.94 -20.69 0.16
C LYS A 21 -5.31 -20.23 1.56
N TYR A 22 -5.07 -18.95 1.85
CA TYR A 22 -5.60 -18.32 3.04
C TYR A 22 -7.13 -18.19 2.89
N ILE A 23 -7.87 -18.58 3.92
CA ILE A 23 -9.35 -18.62 3.92
C ILE A 23 -9.97 -17.64 4.93
N GLY A 24 -9.15 -16.89 5.66
CA GLY A 24 -9.64 -15.89 6.60
C GLY A 24 -10.03 -14.58 5.91
N GLU A 25 -10.47 -13.62 6.70
CA GLU A 25 -10.78 -12.28 6.21
C GLU A 25 -9.51 -11.55 5.78
N LEU A 26 -9.55 -10.96 4.60
CA LEU A 26 -8.48 -10.14 4.04
C LEU A 26 -9.08 -8.79 3.63
N HIS A 27 -8.57 -7.71 4.22
CA HIS A 27 -9.02 -6.36 3.93
C HIS A 27 -7.89 -5.52 3.35
N ASP A 28 -8.24 -4.64 2.42
CA ASP A 28 -7.32 -3.65 1.90
C ASP A 28 -6.95 -2.66 3.00
N PHE A 29 -5.65 -2.45 3.20
CA PHE A 29 -5.15 -1.42 4.09
C PHE A 29 -5.15 -0.06 3.38
N ILE A 30 -6.21 0.72 3.61
CA ILE A 30 -6.38 2.06 3.04
C ILE A 30 -6.40 3.09 4.18
N PRO A 31 -5.28 3.81 4.44
CA PRO A 31 -5.21 4.81 5.50
C PRO A 31 -6.31 5.88 5.38
N GLY A 32 -6.93 6.24 6.50
CA GLY A 32 -8.04 7.19 6.56
C GLY A 32 -9.42 6.56 6.39
N THR A 33 -9.49 5.26 6.07
CA THR A 33 -10.75 4.48 6.02
C THR A 33 -10.72 3.38 7.08
N SER A 34 -11.89 2.94 7.56
CA SER A 34 -12.04 1.80 8.50
C SER A 34 -11.13 1.87 9.75
N GLY A 35 -10.74 3.08 10.18
CA GLY A 35 -9.84 3.29 11.31
C GLY A 35 -8.35 3.02 11.02
N TYR A 36 -7.97 2.66 9.80
CA TYR A 36 -6.57 2.48 9.42
C TYR A 36 -5.83 3.81 9.39
N ALA A 37 -4.62 3.82 9.93
CA ALA A 37 -3.72 4.97 9.89
C ALA A 37 -2.29 4.50 9.59
N ALA A 38 -1.57 5.28 8.78
CA ALA A 38 -0.15 5.08 8.50
C ALA A 38 0.62 6.31 8.97
N TYR A 39 1.72 6.09 9.68
CA TYR A 39 2.57 7.15 10.22
C TYR A 39 3.99 7.00 9.69
N TRP A 40 4.63 8.13 9.43
CA TRP A 40 6.06 8.19 9.12
C TRP A 40 6.80 8.94 10.21
N ILE A 41 7.82 8.32 10.79
CA ILE A 41 8.64 8.95 11.83
C ILE A 41 9.57 9.96 11.16
N LYS A 42 9.39 11.24 11.50
CA LYS A 42 10.30 12.32 11.07
C LYS A 42 11.38 12.54 12.13
N GLN A 43 12.64 12.66 11.70
CA GLN A 43 13.76 12.99 12.58
C GLN A 43 13.65 14.39 13.22
N LYS A 44 12.93 15.31 12.58
CA LYS A 44 12.64 16.65 13.10
C LYS A 44 11.15 16.95 12.94
N ILE A 45 10.52 17.40 14.02
CA ILE A 45 9.11 17.84 14.01
C ILE A 45 9.12 19.33 13.69
N THR A 46 8.74 19.70 12.46
CA THR A 46 8.52 21.11 12.12
C THR A 46 7.17 21.54 12.70
N ILE A 47 7.14 21.83 13.99
CA ILE A 47 5.98 22.49 14.61
C ILE A 47 6.01 23.93 14.10
N TYR A 48 5.34 24.22 12.98
CA TYR A 48 4.97 25.60 12.68
C TYR A 48 3.92 25.99 13.72
N GLY A 49 4.39 26.47 14.86
CA GLY A 49 3.56 27.16 15.84
C GLY A 49 2.86 28.28 15.08
N ASN A 50 1.53 28.26 15.08
CA ASN A 50 0.73 29.36 14.56
C ASN A 50 0.88 30.54 15.52
N VAL A 51 2.08 31.13 15.57
CA VAL A 51 2.39 32.40 16.22
C VAL A 51 1.93 33.48 15.25
N LYS A 52 0.61 33.62 15.13
CA LYS A 52 0.01 34.91 14.83
C LYS A 52 -0.91 35.25 15.99
N THR A 53 -0.27 35.65 17.09
CA THR A 53 -0.84 36.47 18.14
C THR A 53 -1.51 37.69 17.51
N ARG A 54 -2.81 37.57 17.19
CA ARG A 54 -3.64 38.71 16.82
C ARG A 54 -4.12 39.38 18.12
N MET A 55 -3.19 39.95 18.89
CA MET A 55 -3.57 40.91 19.93
C MET A 55 -4.06 42.18 19.23
N LYS A 56 -5.37 42.39 19.21
CA LYS A 56 -5.95 43.72 18.93
C LYS A 56 -5.76 44.55 20.19
N ARG A 57 -4.99 45.64 20.10
CA ARG A 57 -4.99 46.70 21.11
C ARG A 57 -6.37 47.35 21.17
N LYS A 58 -6.94 47.47 22.36
CA LYS A 58 -7.82 48.56 22.79
C LYS A 58 -7.55 48.82 24.26
#